data_AF-A0A1Q6V0Z4-F1
#
_entry.id   AF-A0A1Q6V0Z4-F1
#
_cell.length_a   1.000
_cell.length_b   1.000
_cell.length_c   1.000
_cell.angle_alpha   90.00
_cell.angle_beta   90.00
_cell.angle_gamma   90.00
#
_symmetry.space_group_name_H-M   'P 1'
#
loop_
_entity.id
_entity.type
_entity.pdbx_description
1 polymer ?
#
loop_
_entity_poly.entity_id
_entity_poly.type
_entity_poly.pdbx_seq_one_letter_code
_entity_poly.pdbx_strand_id
1 'polypeptide(L)' 'MPKSFEIEGNCVIGKNCQIGENVKIKNVIIWDNVSIKSNVTLENVVVGNDFVICESVYNKILANKKELVTV' A
#
# COMPACT_ATOMS: atom_id res chain seq x y z
N MET A 1 -10.97 2.16 -20.17
CA MET A 1 -9.65 1.50 -20.02
C MET A 1 -9.56 1.01 -18.59
N PRO A 2 -9.14 -0.25 -18.31
CA PRO A 2 -9.44 -0.87 -17.03
C PRO A 2 -8.66 -0.18 -15.91
N LYS A 3 -9.36 0.19 -14.83
CA LYS A 3 -8.74 0.46 -13.54
C LYS A 3 -8.26 -0.89 -13.02
N SER A 4 -7.06 -1.32 -13.41
CA SER A 4 -6.54 -2.63 -12.99
C SER A 4 -5.95 -2.49 -11.59
N PHE A 5 -6.81 -2.67 -10.60
CA PHE A 5 -6.36 -2.98 -9.25
C PHE A 5 -6.01 -4.47 -9.22
N GLU A 6 -4.74 -4.78 -8.96
CA GLU A 6 -4.23 -6.16 -8.96
C GLU A 6 -3.81 -6.55 -7.54
N ILE A 7 -4.35 -7.66 -7.03
CA ILE A 7 -3.91 -8.29 -5.79
C ILE A 7 -3.38 -9.69 -6.14
N GLU A 8 -2.17 -10.01 -5.68
CA GLU A 8 -1.54 -11.31 -5.85
C GLU A 8 -1.02 -11.83 -4.49
N GLY A 9 -1.11 -13.14 -4.26
CA GLY A 9 -0.54 -13.76 -3.07
C GLY A 9 -1.28 -13.45 -1.76
N ASN A 10 -0.56 -13.47 -0.65
CA ASN A 10 -1.16 -13.32 0.69
C ASN A 10 -1.25 -11.84 1.08
N CYS A 11 -2.45 -11.28 0.99
CA CYS A 11 -2.67 -9.86 1.25
C CYS A 11 -3.72 -9.63 2.35
N VAL A 12 -3.45 -8.68 3.24
CA VAL A 12 -4.39 -8.19 4.25
C VAL A 12 -4.53 -6.69 4.07
N ILE A 13 -5.78 -6.20 4.05
CA ILE A 13 -6.09 -4.77 3.96
C ILE A 13 -7.02 -4.43 5.12
N GLY A 14 -6.58 -3.50 5.96
CA GLY A 14 -7.32 -3.00 7.11
C GLY A 14 -8.48 -2.10 6.72
N LYS A 15 -9.15 -1.57 7.74
CA LYS A 15 -10.32 -0.71 7.59
C LYS A 15 -9.93 0.68 7.09
N ASN A 16 -10.87 1.35 6.44
CA ASN A 16 -10.74 2.74 5.98
C ASN A 16 -9.55 3.00 5.03
N CYS A 17 -9.08 1.96 4.34
CA CYS A 17 -8.06 2.13 3.32
C CYS A 17 -8.65 2.72 2.04
N GLN A 18 -7.86 3.55 1.36
CA GLN A 18 -8.19 4.12 0.06
C GLN A 18 -7.12 3.69 -0.93
N ILE A 19 -7.53 3.10 -2.05
CA ILE A 19 -6.61 2.56 -3.05
C ILE A 19 -6.88 3.25 -4.38
N GLY A 20 -5.84 3.88 -4.92
CA GLY A 20 -5.86 4.55 -6.21
C GLY A 20 -5.96 3.59 -7.39
N GLU A 21 -5.94 4.16 -8.59
CA GLU A 21 -6.03 3.40 -9.84
C GLU A 21 -4.67 2.77 -10.19
N ASN A 22 -4.68 1.64 -10.89
CA ASN A 22 -3.46 0.95 -11.33
C ASN A 22 -2.50 0.59 -10.18
N VAL A 23 -3.07 0.25 -9.02
CA VAL A 23 -2.29 -0.22 -7.87
C VAL A 23 -2.10 -1.73 -7.96
N LYS A 24 -0.88 -2.18 -7.65
CA LYS A 24 -0.52 -3.60 -7.57
C LYS A 24 -0.08 -3.93 -6.15
N ILE A 25 -0.65 -4.98 -5.56
CA ILE A 25 -0.36 -5.41 -4.19
C ILE A 25 -0.01 -6.90 -4.21
N LYS A 26 1.19 -7.24 -3.76
CA LYS A 26 1.68 -8.62 -3.72
C LYS A 26 2.34 -8.97 -2.39
N ASN A 27 1.79 -9.96 -1.68
CA ASN A 27 2.30 -10.38 -0.36
C ASN A 27 2.44 -9.22 0.64
N VAL A 28 1.36 -8.47 0.86
CA VAL A 28 1.39 -7.23 1.65
C VAL A 28 0.41 -7.29 2.83
N ILE A 29 0.82 -6.73 3.97
CA ILE A 29 -0.08 -6.44 5.08
C ILE A 29 -0.24 -4.92 5.17
N ILE A 30 -1.47 -4.42 5.02
CA ILE A 30 -1.83 -3.01 5.16
C ILE A 30 -2.78 -2.89 6.34
N TRP A 31 -2.45 -2.09 7.35
CA TRP A 31 -3.31 -1.86 8.50
C TRP A 31 -4.37 -0.78 8.23
N ASP A 32 -4.91 -0.13 9.25
CA ASP A 32 -6.06 0.76 9.12
C ASP A 32 -5.66 2.17 8.64
N ASN A 33 -6.60 2.86 8.00
CA ASN A 33 -6.48 4.25 7.56
C ASN A 33 -5.30 4.53 6.60
N VAL A 34 -4.97 3.58 5.72
CA VAL A 34 -3.88 3.74 4.73
C VAL A 34 -4.43 4.24 3.39
N SER A 35 -3.79 5.26 2.81
CA SER A 35 -4.11 5.78 1.48
C SER A 35 -3.01 5.45 0.48
N ILE A 36 -3.26 4.59 -0.50
CA ILE A 36 -2.34 4.23 -1.56
C ILE A 36 -2.70 5.03 -2.81
N LYS A 37 -1.77 5.84 -3.33
CA LYS A 37 -1.98 6.64 -4.53
C LYS A 37 -1.94 5.79 -5.80
N SER A 38 -2.45 6.34 -6.89
CA SER A 38 -2.48 5.65 -8.18
C SER A 38 -1.07 5.30 -8.69
N ASN A 39 -0.96 4.23 -9.46
CA ASN A 39 0.29 3.72 -10.06
C ASN A 39 1.36 3.29 -9.03
N VAL A 40 0.93 2.89 -7.83
CA VAL A 40 1.82 2.35 -6.78
C VAL A 40 1.84 0.83 -6.84
N THR A 41 3.03 0.24 -6.72
CA THR A 41 3.24 -1.19 -6.48
C THR A 41 3.77 -1.41 -5.07
N LEU A 42 3.14 -2.32 -4.33
CA LEU A 42 3.62 -2.81 -3.05
C LEU A 42 3.90 -4.31 -3.15
N GLU A 43 5.13 -4.72 -2.84
CA GLU A 43 5.52 -6.13 -2.88
C GLU A 43 6.38 -6.54 -1.67
N ASN A 44 5.93 -7.55 -0.93
CA ASN A 44 6.57 -8.02 0.30
C ASN A 44 6.73 -6.87 1.33
N VAL A 45 5.65 -6.13 1.58
CA VAL A 45 5.62 -4.94 2.43
C VAL A 45 4.66 -5.10 3.61
N VAL A 46 5.00 -4.49 4.75
CA VAL A 46 4.05 -4.27 5.84
C VAL A 46 3.86 -2.76 6.02
N VAL A 47 2.62 -2.28 6.00
CA VAL A 47 2.25 -0.87 6.20
C VAL A 47 1.43 -0.75 7.48
N GLY A 48 1.91 0.04 8.43
CA GLY A 48 1.21 0.35 9.67
C GLY A 48 0.03 1.30 9.48
N ASN A 49 -0.60 1.70 10.58
CA ASN A 49 -1.76 2.60 10.55
C ASN A 49 -1.39 4.01 10.07
N ASP A 50 -2.36 4.70 9.46
CA ASP A 50 -2.30 6.13 9.15
C ASP A 50 -1.13 6.52 8.23
N PHE A 51 -0.93 5.75 7.16
CA PHE A 51 0.07 6.02 6.12
C PHE A 51 -0.56 6.56 4.84
N VAL A 52 0.20 7.42 4.15
CA VAL A 52 -0.08 7.79 2.75
C VAL A 52 1.08 7.26 1.91
N ILE A 53 0.79 6.47 0.90
CA ILE A 53 1.78 5.81 0.06
C ILE A 53 1.71 6.44 -1.34
N CYS A 54 2.68 7.30 -1.63
CA CYS A 54 2.80 8.01 -2.91
C CYS A 54 3.77 7.36 -3.90
N GLU A 55 4.59 6.40 -3.47
CA GLU A 55 5.57 5.72 -4.32
C GLU A 55 5.57 4.21 -4.10
N SER A 56 6.14 3.47 -5.06
CA SER A 56 6.22 2.01 -4.97
C SER A 56 7.25 1.57 -3.94
N VAL A 57 6.93 0.54 -3.16
CA VAL A 57 7.76 0.06 -2.05
C VAL A 57 7.91 -1.45 -2.13
N TYR A 58 9.13 -1.94 -1.87
CA TYR A 58 9.48 -3.35 -1.98
C TYR A 58 10.26 -3.79 -0.74
N ASN A 59 9.98 -4.99 -0.22
CA ASN A 59 10.77 -5.66 0.83
C ASN A 59 11.03 -4.78 2.08
N LYS A 60 10.00 -4.10 2.58
CA LYS A 60 10.14 -3.08 3.62
C LYS A 60 8.99 -3.09 4.62
N ILE A 61 9.28 -2.69 5.86
CA ILE A 61 8.26 -2.43 6.89
C ILE A 61 8.14 -0.92 7.09
N LEU A 62 6.94 -0.38 6.86
CA LEU A 62 6.57 1.00 7.10
C LEU A 62 5.80 1.09 8.42
N ALA A 63 6.52 1.18 9.53
CA ALA A 63 5.94 1.24 10.88
C ALA A 63 6.27 2.55 11.63
N ASN A 64 7.17 3.38 11.10
CA ASN A 64 7.57 4.65 11.70
C ASN A 64 7.37 5.79 10.71
N LYS A 65 6.59 6.81 11.09
CA LYS A 65 6.27 7.98 10.25
C LYS A 65 7.49 8.82 9.85
N LYS A 66 8.69 8.55 10.40
CA LYS A 66 9.96 9.17 9.96
C LYS A 66 10.51 8.61 8.64
N GLU A 67 10.16 7.38 8.28
CA GLU A 67 10.49 6.81 6.97
C GLU A 67 9.39 7.18 5.98
N LEU A 68 9.39 8.43 5.54
CA LEU A 68 8.36 8.98 4.67
C LEU A 68 8.39 8.32 3.28
N VAL A 69 7.33 7.57 2.99
CA VAL A 69 6.67 7.64 1.69
C VAL A 69 5.52 8.63 1.90
N THR A 70 5.45 9.69 1.10
CA THR A 70 5.10 11.03 1.62
C THR A 70 3.64 11.26 2.06
N VAL A 71 3.52 12.03 3.14
CA VAL A 71 2.35 12.80 3.64
C VAL A 71 1.74 13.66 2.54
#